data_AF-A0A2E0W6Q1-F1
#
_entry.id   AF-A0A2E0W6Q1-F1
#
_cell.length_a   1.000
_cell.length_b   1.000
_cell.length_c   1.000
_cell.angle_alpha   90.00
_cell.angle_beta   90.00
_cell.angle_gamma   90.00
#
_symmetry.space_group_name_H-M   'P 1'
#
loop_
_entity.id
_entity.type
_entity.pdbx_description
1 polymer ?
#
loop_
_entity_poly.entity_id
_entity_poly.type
_entity_poly.pdbx_seq_one_letter_code
_entity_poly.pdbx_strand_id
1 'polypeptide(L)' 'MNLLIISTKNCKHHRSLLEKQLQSKGIPYTVKFVEDNPELIEKYNIHNALIIVVKDKVVFRHTGEKPILSADELQKFIEN' A
#
# COMPACT_ATOMS: atom_id res chain seq x y z
N MET A 1 4.16 -14.43 -1.54
CA MET A 1 4.31 -13.10 -0.88
C MET A 1 3.12 -12.25 -1.31
N ASN A 2 2.25 -11.83 -0.38
CA ASN A 2 1.06 -11.03 -0.68
C ASN A 2 1.23 -9.61 -0.11
N LEU A 3 1.90 -8.73 -0.86
CA LEU A 3 1.87 -7.29 -0.60
C LEU A 3 0.83 -6.65 -1.51
N LEU A 4 -0.16 -6.02 -0.91
CA LEU A 4 -1.27 -5.36 -1.58
C LEU A 4 -1.23 -3.87 -1.22
N ILE A 5 -1.11 -3.03 -2.24
CA ILE A 5 -1.15 -1.58 -2.13
C ILE A 5 -2.54 -1.17 -2.57
N ILE A 6 -3.32 -0.59 -1.66
CA ILE A 6 -4.66 -0.09 -1.95
C ILE A 6 -4.59 1.42 -1.99
N SER A 7 -4.91 2.02 -3.12
CA SER A 7 -4.81 3.48 -3.30
C SER A 7 -6.02 4.03 -4.06
N THR A 8 -6.25 5.33 -3.96
CA THR A 8 -7.08 6.04 -4.95
C THR A 8 -6.24 6.34 -6.19
N LYS A 9 -6.87 6.41 -7.37
CA LYS A 9 -6.25 6.81 -8.66
C LYS A 9 -5.75 8.25 -8.60
N ASN A 10 -6.29 9.08 -7.70
CA ASN A 10 -5.89 10.47 -7.53
C ASN A 10 -4.56 10.61 -6.75
N CYS A 11 -4.15 9.62 -5.96
CA CYS A 11 -2.87 9.62 -5.24
C CYS A 11 -1.70 9.04 -6.06
N LYS A 12 -1.25 9.78 -7.08
CA LYS A 12 -0.17 9.32 -7.98
C LYS A 12 1.25 9.48 -7.40
N HIS A 13 1.55 10.59 -6.72
CA HIS A 13 2.92 10.86 -6.24
C HIS A 13 3.40 9.82 -5.22
N HIS A 14 2.57 9.58 -4.22
CA HIS A 14 2.81 8.68 -3.11
C HIS A 14 2.98 7.22 -3.56
N ARG A 15 2.08 6.75 -4.43
CA ARG A 15 2.15 5.41 -5.03
C ARG A 15 3.43 5.22 -5.85
N SER A 16 3.72 6.13 -6.78
CA SER A 16 4.87 5.98 -7.69
C SER A 16 6.21 5.91 -6.97
N LEU A 17 6.36 6.64 -5.86
CA LEU A 17 7.56 6.55 -5.01
C LEU A 17 7.69 5.16 -4.37
N LEU A 18 6.60 4.64 -3.82
CA LEU A 18 6.57 3.32 -3.19
C LEU A 18 6.86 2.20 -4.19
N GLU A 19 6.23 2.27 -5.36
CA GLU A 19 6.46 1.31 -6.45
C GLU A 19 7.91 1.28 -6.89
N LYS A 20 8.56 2.44 -7.08
CA LYS A 20 9.99 2.50 -7.41
C LYS A 20 10.85 1.81 -6.35
N GLN A 21 10.54 2.02 -5.07
CA GLN A 21 11.30 1.39 -3.99
C GLN A 21 11.09 -0.14 -3.97
N LEU A 22 9.86 -0.60 -4.14
CA LEU A 22 9.54 -2.03 -4.17
C LEU A 22 10.17 -2.73 -5.38
N GLN A 23 10.10 -2.12 -6.56
CA GLN A 23 10.77 -2.61 -7.78
C GLN A 23 12.28 -2.67 -7.60
N SER A 24 12.89 -1.62 -7.03
CA SER A 24 14.33 -1.57 -6.77
C SER A 24 14.78 -2.70 -5.82
N LYS A 25 13.91 -3.09 -4.87
CA LYS A 25 14.15 -4.20 -3.93
C LYS A 25 13.72 -5.56 -4.48
N GLY A 26 13.14 -5.64 -5.69
CA GLY A 26 12.61 -6.88 -6.25
C GLY A 26 11.43 -7.48 -5.48
N ILE A 27 10.72 -6.67 -4.69
CA ILE A 27 9.59 -7.14 -3.87
C ILE A 27 8.34 -7.22 -4.76
N PRO A 28 7.71 -8.39 -4.92
CA PRO A 28 6.48 -8.51 -5.67
C PRO A 28 5.33 -7.83 -4.92
N TYR A 29 4.57 -6.99 -5.62
CA TYR A 29 3.43 -6.27 -5.07
C TYR A 29 2.26 -6.23 -6.06
N THR A 30 1.05 -6.08 -5.52
CA THR A 30 -0.17 -5.86 -6.29
C THR A 30 -0.74 -4.50 -5.93
N VAL A 31 -1.11 -3.71 -6.93
CA VAL A 31 -1.82 -2.45 -6.71
C VAL A 31 -3.30 -2.67 -7.00
N LYS A 32 -4.16 -2.28 -6.06
CA LYS A 32 -5.60 -2.20 -6.26
C LYS A 32 -6.08 -0.79 -6.02
N PHE A 33 -7.07 -0.38 -6.81
CA PHE A 33 -7.69 0.92 -6.68
C PHE A 33 -9.05 0.78 -6.02
N VAL A 34 -9.32 1.60 -5.00
CA VAL A 34 -10.64 1.60 -4.33
C VAL A 34 -11.78 1.96 -5.27
N GLU A 35 -11.50 2.79 -6.29
CA GLU A 35 -12.45 3.14 -7.34
C GLU A 35 -12.86 1.96 -8.22
N ASP A 36 -11.99 0.95 -8.32
CA ASP A 36 -12.22 -0.25 -9.13
C ASP A 36 -12.74 -1.41 -8.27
N ASN A 37 -12.45 -1.38 -6.96
CA ASN A 37 -12.78 -2.43 -6.00
C ASN A 37 -13.37 -1.78 -4.73
N PRO A 38 -14.61 -1.26 -4.77
CA PRO A 38 -15.23 -0.57 -3.64
C PRO A 38 -15.42 -1.48 -2.41
N GLU A 39 -15.52 -2.80 -2.61
CA GLU A 39 -15.55 -3.81 -1.54
C GLU A 39 -14.34 -3.73 -0.58
N LEU A 40 -13.19 -3.25 -1.06
CA LEU A 40 -11.99 -3.09 -0.25
C LEU A 40 -12.14 -1.98 0.78
N ILE A 41 -12.99 -0.98 0.49
CA ILE A 41 -13.28 0.15 1.38
C ILE A 41 -13.88 -0.38 2.67
N GLU A 42 -14.90 -1.24 2.56
CA GLU A 42 -15.54 -1.85 3.72
C GLU A 42 -14.61 -2.87 4.38
N LYS A 43 -13.98 -3.76 3.60
CA LYS A 43 -13.11 -4.82 4.12
C LYS A 43 -11.96 -4.27 4.99
N TYR A 44 -11.34 -3.17 4.58
CA TYR A 44 -10.17 -2.60 5.26
C TYR A 44 -10.45 -1.28 5.98
N ASN A 45 -11.71 -0.83 5.98
CA ASN A 45 -12.17 0.44 6.54
C ASN A 45 -11.36 1.63 5.97
N ILE A 46 -11.34 1.74 4.63
CA ILE A 46 -10.49 2.67 3.88
C ILE A 46 -11.17 4.04 3.78
N HIS A 47 -10.79 4.94 4.69
CA HIS A 47 -11.17 6.36 4.59
C HIS A 47 -10.11 7.22 3.91
N ASN A 48 -8.92 6.64 3.69
CA ASN A 48 -7.73 7.36 3.30
C ASN A 48 -7.22 6.94 1.92
N ALA A 49 -6.46 7.84 1.31
CA ALA A 49 -6.06 7.71 -0.08
C ALA A 49 -5.03 6.61 -0.38
N LEU A 50 -4.32 6.07 0.62
CA LEU A 50 -3.32 5.01 0.45
C LEU A 50 -3.21 4.12 1.71
N ILE A 51 -3.32 2.81 1.52
CA ILE A 51 -3.21 1.77 2.54
C ILE A 51 -2.32 0.65 2.02
N ILE A 52 -1.50 0.07 2.91
CA ILE A 52 -0.64 -1.05 2.57
C ILE A 52 -1.05 -2.24 3.43
N VAL A 53 -1.28 -3.35 2.75
CA VAL A 53 -1.72 -4.61 3.33
C VAL A 53 -0.66 -5.66 3.02
N VAL A 54 -0.18 -6.35 4.04
CA VAL A 54 0.79 -7.45 3.92
C VAL A 54 0.18 -8.67 4.57
N LYS A 55 0.12 -9.80 3.84
CA LYS A 55 -0.49 -11.05 4.33
C LYS A 55 -1.94 -10.85 4.86
N ASP A 56 -2.76 -10.08 4.13
CA ASP A 56 -4.15 -9.69 4.48
C ASP A 56 -4.26 -8.79 5.74
N LYS A 57 -3.15 -8.35 6.33
CA LYS A 57 -3.12 -7.42 7.47
C LYS A 57 -2.74 -6.02 7.04
N VAL A 58 -3.51 -5.02 7.49
CA VAL A 58 -3.18 -3.61 7.27
C VAL A 58 -1.95 -3.26 8.11
N VAL A 59 -0.81 -3.02 7.46
CA VAL A 59 0.44 -2.64 8.13
C VAL A 59 0.65 -1.12 8.10
N PHE A 60 -0.01 -0.41 7.19
CA PHE A 60 0.13 1.02 7.06
C PHE A 60 -1.13 1.70 6.52
N ARG A 61 -1.41 2.88 7.07
CA ARG A 61 -2.46 3.78 6.59
C ARG A 61 -1.86 5.16 6.44
N HIS A 62 -1.86 5.69 5.23
CA HIS A 62 -1.39 7.05 4.97
C HIS A 62 -2.49 8.05 5.31
N THR A 63 -2.26 8.96 6.26
CA THR A 63 -3.23 10.00 6.68
C THR A 63 -2.94 11.37 6.05
N GLY A 64 -2.03 11.47 5.06
CA GLY A 64 -1.63 12.74 4.46
C GLY A 64 -0.56 13.52 5.24
N GLU A 65 -0.47 13.31 6.56
CA GLU A 65 0.48 14.03 7.43
C GLU A 65 1.84 13.34 7.55
N LYS A 66 1.91 12.03 7.29
CA LYS A 66 3.13 11.22 7.47
C LYS A 66 3.71 10.75 6.14
N PRO A 67 5.06 10.73 6.00
CA PRO A 67 5.71 10.14 4.85
C PRO A 67 5.35 8.64 4.74
N ILE A 68 5.34 8.15 3.50
CA ILE A 68 5.09 6.73 3.20
C ILE A 68 6.22 5.85 3.73
N LEU A 69 5.89 4.65 4.19
CA LEU A 69 6.89 3.65 4.56
C LEU A 69 7.84 3.34 3.40
N SER A 70 9.12 3.31 3.71
CA SER A 70 10.13 2.82 2.77
C SER A 70 9.96 1.32 2.52
N ALA A 71 10.46 0.84 1.37
CA ALA A 71 10.41 -0.59 1.06
C ALA A 71 11.13 -1.45 2.11
N ASP A 72 12.15 -0.91 2.79
CA ASP A 72 12.87 -1.58 3.88
C ASP A 72 11.98 -1.86 5.09
N GLU A 73 11.16 -0.88 5.48
CA GLU A 73 10.20 -1.05 6.57
C GLU A 73 9.13 -2.06 6.20
N LEU A 74 8.63 -2.00 4.95
CA LEU A 74 7.68 -3.00 4.43
C LEU A 74 8.28 -4.40 4.42
N GLN A 75 9.56 -4.53 4.08
CA GLN A 75 10.26 -5.82 4.07
C GLN A 75 10.25 -6.47 5.46
N LYS A 76 10.46 -5.69 6.53
CA LYS A 76 10.37 -6.19 7.92
C LYS A 76 9.00 -6.78 8.26
N PHE A 77 7.92 -6.25 7.70
CA PHE A 77 6.57 -6.79 7.87
C PHE A 77 6.30 -8.02 7.01
N ILE A 78 7.03 -8.21 5.92
CA ILE A 78 6.92 -9.41 5.08
C ILE A 78 7.70 -10.57 5.70
N GLU A 79 8.88 -10.27 6.27
CA GLU A 79 9.79 -11.26 6.89
C GLU A 79 9.36 -11.69 8.30
N ASN A 80 8.64 -10.85 9.06
CA ASN A 80 7.89 -11.27 10.26
C ASN A 80 6.62 -12.05 9.91
#